data_AF-A0A8T3P5X5-F1
#
_entry.id   AF-A0A8T3P5X5-F1
#
_cell.length_a   1.000
_cell.length_b   1.000
_cell.length_c   1.000
_cell.angle_alpha   90.00
_cell.angle_beta   90.00
_cell.angle_gamma   90.00
#
_symmetry.space_group_name_H-M   'P 1'
#
loop_
_entity.id
_entity.type
_entity.pdbx_description
1 polymer ?
#
loop_
_entity_poly.entity_id
_entity_poly.type
_entity_poly.pdbx_seq_one_letter_code
_entity_poly.pdbx_strand_id
1 'polypeptide(L)'
;MTLALLDRSPASFQATLQFESDDDARVVMRYGALTGQAVGNTPLRRREIEASGPYFLVDIDSYRASELEFMEFSVDGALEMCDRLHHPVRELFESAITDRLRDEILRRPANVG
;
A
#
# COMPACT_ATOMS: atom_id res chain seq x y z
N MET A 1 -11.25 -0.05 7.43
CA MET A 1 -11.89 -0.28 6.13
C MET A 1 -11.09 -1.37 5.42
N THR A 2 -11.57 -2.61 5.43
CA THR A 2 -10.90 -3.69 4.68
C THR A 2 -11.21 -3.48 3.21
N LEU A 3 -10.20 -3.20 2.39
CA LEU A 3 -10.31 -3.35 0.93
C LEU A 3 -10.71 -4.81 0.68
N ALA A 4 -12.01 -5.03 0.46
CA ALA A 4 -12.52 -6.34 0.15
C ALA A 4 -11.89 -6.74 -1.19
N LEU A 5 -11.08 -7.81 -1.15
CA LEU A 5 -10.46 -8.48 -2.29
C LEU A 5 -11.54 -9.19 -3.14
N LEU A 6 -12.55 -8.44 -3.54
CA LEU A 6 -13.64 -8.92 -4.38
C LEU A 6 -13.03 -9.14 -5.77
N ASP A 7 -13.13 -10.36 -6.27
CA ASP A 7 -12.71 -10.81 -7.63
C ASP A 7 -11.27 -11.32 -7.81
N ARG A 8 -10.60 -11.84 -6.78
CA ARG A 8 -9.27 -12.45 -6.94
C ARG A 8 -9.23 -13.90 -6.46
N SER A 9 -8.86 -14.81 -7.34
CA SER A 9 -8.56 -16.20 -6.98
C SER A 9 -7.07 -16.31 -6.59
N PRO A 10 -6.74 -16.83 -5.39
CA PRO A 10 -5.34 -17.04 -4.98
C PRO A 10 -4.66 -18.04 -5.91
N ALA A 11 -3.46 -17.74 -6.40
CA ALA A 11 -2.72 -18.66 -7.26
C ALA A 11 -1.87 -19.68 -6.45
N SER A 12 -1.44 -19.34 -5.23
CA SER A 12 -0.70 -20.29 -4.36
C SER A 12 -0.39 -19.79 -2.94
N PHE A 13 -0.15 -18.49 -2.73
CA PHE A 13 0.23 -17.97 -1.40
C PHE A 13 -0.22 -16.52 -1.21
N GLN A 14 -0.83 -16.25 -0.06
CA GLN A 14 -1.19 -14.91 0.41
C GLN A 14 -0.76 -14.79 1.87
N ALA A 15 -0.12 -13.69 2.23
CA ALA A 15 0.23 -13.37 3.60
C ALA A 15 -0.21 -11.95 3.96
N THR A 16 -0.52 -11.77 5.24
CA THR A 16 -0.82 -10.49 5.86
C THR A 16 0.14 -10.29 7.02
N LEU A 17 0.88 -9.19 7.02
CA LEU A 17 1.70 -8.74 8.12
C LEU A 17 1.09 -7.47 8.69
N GLN A 18 1.03 -7.38 10.01
CA GLN A 18 0.55 -6.19 10.70
C GLN A 18 1.61 -5.73 11.69
N PHE A 19 1.94 -4.45 11.62
CA PHE A 19 2.85 -3.77 12.53
C PHE A 19 2.08 -2.68 13.26
N GLU A 20 2.40 -2.52 14.54
CA GLU A 20 1.93 -1.43 15.36
C GLU A 20 3.14 -0.55 15.66
N SER A 21 2.97 0.75 15.47
CA SER A 21 3.95 1.76 15.88
C SER A 21 3.58 2.31 17.25
N ASP A 22 4.53 2.99 17.88
CA ASP A 22 4.34 3.59 19.20
C ASP A 22 3.26 4.70 19.24
N ASP A 23 2.85 5.24 18.08
CA ASP A 23 1.91 6.37 17.94
C ASP A 23 0.48 5.94 17.55
N ASP A 24 0.05 4.74 17.92
CA ASP A 24 -1.24 4.14 17.53
C ASP A 24 -1.46 3.98 16.00
N ALA A 25 -0.43 4.22 15.18
CA ALA A 25 -0.50 3.93 13.75
C ALA A 25 -0.24 2.44 13.53
N ARG A 26 -1.13 1.81 12.78
CA ARG A 26 -1.02 0.42 12.36
C ARG A 26 -0.77 0.37 10.87
N VAL A 27 0.19 -0.45 10.46
CA VAL A 27 0.47 -0.73 9.06
C VAL A 27 0.19 -2.18 8.75
N VAL A 28 -0.47 -2.41 7.63
CA VAL A 28 -0.81 -3.74 7.13
C VAL A 28 -0.19 -3.91 5.75
N MET A 29 0.62 -4.95 5.58
CA MET A 29 1.09 -5.40 4.27
C MET A 29 0.43 -6.72 3.90
N ARG A 30 -0.19 -6.74 2.71
CA ARG A 30 -0.77 -7.90 2.06
C ARG A 30 0.03 -8.18 0.80
N TYR A 31 0.51 -9.41 0.65
CA TYR A 31 1.24 -9.79 -0.57
C TYR A 31 0.93 -11.21 -1.01
N GLY A 32 1.07 -11.47 -2.30
CA GLY A 32 0.82 -12.79 -2.87
C GLY A 32 0.87 -12.85 -4.39
N ALA A 33 1.07 -14.07 -4.89
CA ALA A 33 0.96 -14.39 -6.31
C ALA A 33 -0.51 -14.62 -6.68
N LEU A 34 -1.00 -13.87 -7.66
CA LEU A 34 -2.38 -13.84 -8.08
C LEU A 34 -2.48 -13.97 -9.60
N THR A 35 -3.67 -14.28 -10.10
CA THR A 35 -3.99 -14.30 -11.53
C THR A 35 -5.20 -13.42 -11.79
N GLY A 36 -5.27 -12.80 -12.97
CA GLY A 36 -6.40 -11.95 -13.32
C GLY A 36 -5.96 -10.50 -13.54
N GLN A 37 -6.75 -9.59 -12.98
CA GLN A 37 -6.46 -8.15 -13.00
C GLN A 37 -6.34 -7.63 -11.57
N ALA A 38 -5.31 -6.82 -11.32
CA ALA A 38 -5.15 -6.16 -10.01
C ALA A 38 -6.22 -5.09 -9.79
N VAL A 39 -6.67 -4.41 -10.86
CA VAL A 39 -7.67 -3.34 -10.77
C VAL A 39 -8.85 -3.66 -11.69
N GLY A 40 -10.04 -3.65 -11.11
CA GLY A 40 -11.30 -3.79 -11.84
C GLY A 40 -11.62 -2.60 -12.74
N ASN A 41 -12.77 -2.64 -13.40
CA ASN A 41 -13.18 -1.65 -14.41
C ASN A 41 -14.46 -0.88 -14.03
N THR A 42 -14.84 -0.93 -12.75
CA THR A 42 -16.05 -0.34 -12.18
C THR A 42 -15.75 0.19 -10.77
N PRO A 43 -16.28 1.36 -10.36
CA PRO A 43 -17.14 2.28 -11.12
C PRO A 43 -16.38 3.10 -12.18
N LEU A 44 -15.05 3.16 -12.08
CA LEU A 44 -14.19 3.87 -13.02
C LEU A 44 -13.77 2.96 -14.17
N ARG A 45 -13.83 3.49 -15.39
CA ARG A 45 -13.43 2.76 -16.60
C ARG A 45 -11.97 3.03 -16.95
N ARG A 46 -11.22 1.96 -17.15
CA ARG A 46 -9.87 1.93 -17.69
C ARG A 46 -9.94 2.14 -19.20
N ARG A 47 -9.06 3.00 -19.71
CA ARG A 47 -8.88 3.21 -21.15
C ARG A 47 -8.37 1.95 -21.85
N GLU A 48 -7.52 1.19 -21.17
CA GLU A 48 -6.94 -0.07 -21.65
C GLU A 48 -7.16 -1.18 -20.62
N ILE A 49 -7.75 -2.28 -21.09
CA ILE A 49 -7.95 -3.50 -20.30
C ILE A 49 -6.83 -4.45 -20.70
N GLU A 50 -5.77 -4.47 -19.89
CA GLU A 50 -4.66 -5.41 -20.05
C GLU A 50 -5.15 -6.85 -20.03
N ALA A 51 -4.49 -7.72 -20.81
CA ALA A 51 -4.77 -9.14 -20.83
C ALA A 51 -4.63 -9.72 -19.41
N SER A 52 -5.59 -10.54 -19.01
CA SER A 52 -5.56 -11.27 -17.74
C SER A 52 -4.31 -12.15 -17.69
N GLY A 53 -3.56 -12.08 -16.59
CA GLY A 53 -2.29 -12.79 -16.46
C GLY A 53 -1.84 -12.96 -15.01
N PRO A 54 -0.74 -13.69 -14.78
CA PRO A 54 -0.14 -13.78 -13.46
C PRO A 54 0.45 -12.43 -13.04
N TYR A 55 0.25 -12.05 -11.78
CA TYR A 55 0.86 -10.86 -11.19
C TYR A 55 1.20 -11.12 -9.72
N PHE A 56 2.12 -10.32 -9.19
CA PHE A 56 2.43 -10.32 -7.76
C PHE A 56 1.86 -9.04 -7.14
N LEU A 57 1.01 -9.18 -6.13
CA LEU A 57 0.47 -8.05 -5.39
C LEU A 57 1.36 -7.75 -4.19
N VAL A 58 1.67 -6.47 -4.00
CA VAL A 58 2.09 -5.90 -2.72
C VAL A 58 1.14 -4.74 -2.45
N ASP A 59 0.43 -4.81 -1.34
CA ASP A 59 -0.59 -3.85 -0.94
C ASP A 59 -0.29 -3.44 0.51
N ILE A 60 0.04 -2.16 0.70
CA ILE A 60 0.44 -1.60 1.99
C ILE A 60 -0.55 -0.50 2.34
N ASP A 61 -1.11 -0.59 3.54
CA ASP A 61 -2.11 0.32 4.05
C ASP A 61 -1.79 0.69 5.50
N SER A 62 -2.23 1.87 5.93
CA SER A 62 -1.97 2.40 7.27
C SER A 62 -3.20 3.09 7.82
N TYR A 63 -3.50 2.85 9.09
CA TYR A 63 -4.63 3.47 9.77
C TYR A 63 -4.32 3.74 11.24
N ARG A 64 -5.02 4.71 11.82
CA ARG A 64 -4.97 4.97 13.26
C ARG A 64 -5.87 3.98 13.99
N ALA A 65 -5.35 3.34 15.03
CA ALA A 65 -6.07 2.34 15.82
C ALA A 65 -6.99 2.93 16.91
N SER A 66 -6.68 4.14 17.39
CA SER A 66 -7.35 4.74 18.55
C SER A 66 -8.67 5.43 18.19
N GLU A 67 -9.76 5.00 18.85
CA GLU A 67 -11.14 5.49 18.68
C GLU A 67 -11.57 6.53 19.72
N LEU A 68 -10.72 6.90 20.69
CA LEU A 68 -11.20 7.59 21.90
C LEU A 68 -11.01 9.12 21.91
N GLU A 69 -10.25 9.70 20.98
CA GLU A 69 -10.13 11.15 20.84
C GLU A 69 -10.27 11.57 19.38
N PHE A 70 -11.50 11.85 18.98
CA PHE A 70 -11.75 12.65 17.79
C PHE A 70 -11.28 14.07 18.08
N MET A 71 -10.15 14.42 17.48
CA MET A 71 -9.65 15.80 17.51
C MET A 71 -10.63 16.72 16.79
N GLU A 72 -10.73 17.97 17.23
CA GLU A 72 -11.44 18.98 16.44
C GLU A 72 -10.80 19.06 15.05
N PHE A 73 -11.63 19.18 14.02
CA PHE A 73 -11.14 19.22 12.65
C PHE A 73 -10.21 20.43 12.46
N SER A 74 -8.99 20.16 12.04
CA SER A 74 -8.02 21.15 11.60
C SER A 74 -7.38 20.65 10.31
N VAL A 75 -7.19 21.53 9.33
CA VAL A 75 -6.47 21.20 8.09
C VAL A 75 -5.06 20.75 8.43
N ASP A 76 -4.37 21.47 9.31
CA ASP A 76 -3.00 21.14 9.71
C ASP A 76 -2.94 19.79 10.43
N GLY A 77 -3.89 19.51 11.33
CA GLY A 77 -3.97 18.22 12.03
C GLY A 77 -4.29 17.05 11.09
N ALA A 78 -5.08 17.30 10.04
CA ALA A 78 -5.36 16.30 9.01
C ALA A 78 -4.12 16.01 8.13
N LEU A 79 -3.38 17.05 7.75
CA LEU A 79 -2.12 16.90 7.00
C LEU A 79 -1.05 16.18 7.83
N GLU A 80 -0.89 16.57 9.10
CA GLU A 80 0.03 15.91 10.04
C GLU A 80 -0.33 14.42 10.24
N MET A 81 -1.63 14.11 10.36
CA MET A 81 -2.11 12.73 10.41
C MET A 81 -1.76 11.96 9.12
N CYS A 82 -1.97 12.58 7.96
CA CYS A 82 -1.62 11.97 6.67
C CYS A 82 -0.13 11.66 6.60
N ASP A 83 0.73 12.61 6.96
CA ASP A 83 2.18 12.41 6.97
C ASP A 83 2.59 11.29 7.94
N ARG A 84 2.01 11.30 9.15
CA ARG A 84 2.25 10.27 10.16
C ARG A 84 1.84 8.87 9.71
N LEU A 85 0.68 8.72 9.07
CA LEU A 85 0.23 7.43 8.54
C LEU A 85 1.07 6.97 7.35
N HIS A 86 1.54 7.89 6.49
CA HIS A 86 2.39 7.56 5.35
C HIS A 86 3.82 7.15 5.75
N HIS A 87 4.34 7.68 6.85
CA HIS A 87 5.72 7.42 7.27
C HIS A 87 6.05 5.91 7.37
N PRO A 88 5.31 5.09 8.14
CA PRO A 88 5.64 3.67 8.28
C PRO A 88 5.34 2.85 7.00
N VAL A 89 4.44 3.32 6.12
CA VAL A 89 4.24 2.73 4.78
C VAL A 89 5.52 2.84 3.96
N ARG A 90 6.15 4.02 3.97
CA ARG A 90 7.40 4.26 3.27
C ARG A 90 8.52 3.36 3.78
N GLU A 91 8.70 3.27 5.10
CA GLU A 91 9.76 2.45 5.70
C GLU A 91 9.59 0.97 5.37
N LEU A 92 8.35 0.46 5.42
CA LEU A 92 8.05 -0.93 5.09
C LEU A 92 8.31 -1.21 3.61
N PHE A 93 7.87 -0.31 2.71
CA PHE A 93 8.14 -0.44 1.28
C PHE A 93 9.64 -0.45 0.98
N GLU A 94 10.40 0.50 1.55
CA GLU A 94 11.85 0.56 1.38
C GLU A 94 12.57 -0.67 1.95
N SER A 95 12.04 -1.28 3.01
CA SER A 95 12.59 -2.50 3.62
C SER A 95 12.23 -3.76 2.84
N ALA A 96 11.11 -3.76 2.12
CA ALA A 96 10.64 -4.91 1.33
C ALA A 96 11.34 -5.03 -0.04
N ILE A 97 11.96 -3.96 -0.53
CA ILE A 97 12.73 -3.98 -1.78
C ILE A 97 14.17 -4.46 -1.54
N THR A 98 14.73 -5.11 -2.56
CA THR A 98 16.13 -5.58 -2.51
C THR A 98 17.13 -4.42 -2.64
N ASP A 99 18.36 -4.60 -2.15
CA ASP A 99 19.45 -3.62 -2.32
C ASP A 99 19.63 -3.22 -3.79
N ARG A 100 19.55 -4.20 -4.70
CA ARG A 100 19.59 -3.97 -6.14
C ARG A 100 18.51 -2.99 -6.61
N LEU A 101 17.26 -3.17 -6.16
CA LEU A 101 16.16 -2.26 -6.52
C LEU A 101 16.33 -0.88 -5.88
N ARG A 102 16.87 -0.82 -4.65
CA ARG A 102 17.18 0.44 -3.97
C ARG A 102 18.23 1.24 -4.76
N ASP A 103 19.25 0.56 -5.28
CA ASP A 103 20.29 1.18 -6.10
C ASP A 103 19.79 1.61 -7.49
N GLU A 104 19.02 0.75 -8.16
CA GLU A 104 18.56 1.00 -9.54
C GLU A 104 17.46 2.07 -9.64
N ILE A 105 16.59 2.17 -8.63
CA ILE A 105 15.39 3.02 -8.69
C ILE A 105 15.50 4.23 -7.75
N LEU A 106 15.86 4.02 -6.47
CA LEU A 106 15.80 5.09 -5.47
C LEU A 106 17.07 5.95 -5.43
N ARG A 107 18.23 5.38 -5.76
CA ARG A 107 19.53 6.08 -5.77
C ARG A 107 19.96 6.56 -7.16
N ARG A 108 19.15 6.31 -8.19
CA ARG A 108 19.43 6.82 -9.52
C ARG A 108 19.21 8.35 -9.52
N PRO A 109 20.21 9.18 -9.84
CA PRO A 109 19.98 10.60 -10.02
C PRO A 109 18.92 10.77 -11.12
N ALA A 110 17.96 11.66 -10.91
CA ALA A 110 16.98 12.00 -11.95
C ALA A 110 17.76 12.32 -13.23
N ASN A 111 17.53 11.54 -14.30
CA ASN A 111 18.11 11.86 -15.59
C ASN A 111 17.59 13.24 -15.98
N VAL A 112 18.44 14.26 -15.86
CA VAL A 112 18.23 15.56 -16.49
C VAL A 112 18.49 15.33 -17.98
N GLY A 113 17.41 15.05 -18.70
CA GLY A 113 17.36 15.00 -20.16
C GLY A 113 16.48 16.12 -20.68
#